data_AF-A0A2V6PKV6-F1
#
_entry.id   AF-A0A2V6PKV6-F1
#
_cell.length_a   1.000
_cell.length_b   1.000
_cell.length_c   1.000
_cell.angle_alpha   90.00
_cell.angle_beta   90.00
_cell.angle_gamma   90.00
#
_symmetry.space_group_name_H-M   'P 1'
#
loop_
_entity.id
_entity.type
_entity.pdbx_description
1 polymer ?
#
loop_
_entity_poly.entity_id
_entity_poly.type
_entity_poly.pdbx_seq_one_letter_code
_entity_poly.pdbx_strand_id
1 'polypeptide(L)'
;MAFADRDTERKRAERAQWPIVRFRLGDDPPEDLSAITTPGERIAMMWGLAEAAWKLARKPWPTYDRRHIPARLVRPGEARPHDDEP
;
A
#
# COMPACT_ATOMS: atom_id res chain seq x y z
N MET A 1 24.36 22.74 21.38
CA MET A 1 22.89 22.70 21.28
C MET A 1 22.35 23.28 19.95
N ALA A 2 22.94 24.35 19.38
CA ALA A 2 22.45 25.00 18.15
C ALA A 2 22.53 24.18 16.83
N PHE A 3 23.41 23.17 16.74
CA PHE A 3 23.57 22.36 15.52
C PHE A 3 22.46 21.30 15.34
N ALA A 4 21.90 20.77 16.43
CA ALA A 4 20.80 19.80 16.39
C ALA A 4 19.49 20.45 15.93
N ASP A 5 19.29 21.73 16.30
CA ASP A 5 18.13 22.51 15.92
C ASP A 5 18.09 22.77 14.39
N ARG A 6 19.24 23.18 13.83
CA ARG A 6 19.42 23.35 12.37
C ARG A 6 19.24 22.06 11.58
N ASP A 7 19.71 20.92 12.12
CA ASP A 7 19.50 19.61 11.48
C ASP A 7 18.01 19.21 11.48
N THR A 8 17.29 19.54 12.55
CA THR A 8 15.86 19.29 12.69
C THR A 8 15.04 20.16 11.74
N GLU A 9 15.39 21.44 11.61
CA GLU A 9 14.77 22.37 10.66
C GLU A 9 15.03 21.95 9.21
N ARG A 10 16.26 21.55 8.87
CA ARG A 10 16.59 21.02 7.54
C ARG A 10 15.74 19.79 7.19
N LYS A 11 15.67 18.81 8.09
CA LYS A 11 14.85 17.61 7.92
C LYS A 11 13.35 17.92 7.84
N ARG A 12 12.88 19.00 8.48
CA ARG A 12 11.50 19.48 8.38
C ARG A 12 11.24 20.12 7.01
N ALA A 13 12.16 20.93 6.52
CA ALA A 13 12.09 21.54 5.19
C ALA A 13 12.12 20.49 4.06
N GLU A 14 12.99 19.48 4.18
CA GLU A 14 13.05 18.35 3.22
C GLU A 14 11.77 17.50 3.20
N ARG A 15 11.08 17.40 4.33
CA ARG A 15 9.80 16.69 4.44
C ARG A 15 8.60 17.53 4.00
N ALA A 16 8.72 18.85 3.94
CA ALA A 16 7.64 19.74 3.53
C ALA A 16 7.22 19.54 2.06
N GLN A 17 8.13 19.03 1.23
CA GLN A 17 7.88 18.71 -0.18
C GLN A 17 7.37 17.27 -0.40
N TRP A 18 7.24 16.46 0.66
CA TRP A 18 6.78 15.09 0.50
C TRP A 18 5.29 15.08 0.12
N PRO A 19 4.85 14.20 -0.80
CA PRO A 19 3.44 14.09 -1.19
C PRO A 19 2.64 13.31 -0.14
N ILE A 20 2.74 13.69 1.14
CA ILE A 20 2.07 13.05 2.26
C ILE A 20 0.98 13.97 2.78
N VAL A 21 -0.25 13.47 2.77
CA VAL A 21 -1.39 14.15 3.38
C VAL A 21 -1.57 13.62 4.80
N ARG A 22 -1.76 14.52 5.78
CA ARG A 22 -2.03 14.16 7.18
C ARG A 22 -3.53 14.28 7.45
N PHE A 23 -4.12 13.20 7.89
CA PHE A 23 -5.47 13.18 8.46
C PHE A 23 -5.40 12.98 9.97
N ARG A 24 -6.43 13.40 10.70
CA ARG A 24 -6.64 12.92 12.06
C ARG A 24 -7.21 11.51 11.98
N LEU A 25 -6.96 10.71 13.01
CA LEU A 25 -7.52 9.37 13.10
C LEU A 25 -9.06 9.47 13.08
N GLY A 26 -9.71 8.94 12.04
CA GLY A 26 -11.16 9.03 11.82
C GLY A 26 -11.65 10.16 10.89
N ASP A 27 -10.75 11.07 10.48
CA ASP A 27 -11.01 12.10 9.46
C ASP A 27 -10.39 11.72 8.10
N ASP A 28 -9.87 10.49 7.98
CA ASP A 28 -9.41 9.95 6.72
C ASP A 28 -10.57 9.92 5.70
N PRO A 29 -10.34 10.40 4.47
CA PRO A 29 -11.35 10.28 3.42
C PRO A 29 -11.67 8.80 3.25
N PRO A 30 -12.95 8.44 3.01
CA PRO A 30 -13.34 7.05 2.85
C PRO A 30 -12.46 6.40 1.78
N GLU A 31 -11.62 5.44 2.19
CA GLU A 31 -10.68 4.72 1.33
C GLU A 31 -11.41 3.82 0.32
N ASP A 32 -12.72 3.68 0.45
CA ASP A 32 -13.52 2.87 -0.45
C ASP A 32 -13.73 3.57 -1.80
N LEU A 33 -12.74 3.40 -2.66
CA LEU A 33 -12.79 3.79 -4.06
C LEU A 33 -13.69 2.85 -4.89
N SER A 34 -14.30 1.81 -4.31
CA SER A 34 -15.07 0.81 -5.06
C SER A 34 -16.29 1.37 -5.77
N ALA A 35 -16.85 2.47 -5.27
CA ALA A 35 -17.98 3.17 -5.88
C ALA A 35 -17.62 3.94 -7.17
N ILE A 36 -16.36 4.33 -7.34
CA ILE A 36 -15.90 5.21 -8.42
C ILE A 36 -14.78 4.60 -9.28
N THR A 37 -14.34 3.39 -8.95
CA THR A 37 -13.33 2.66 -9.73
C THR A 37 -13.80 1.24 -9.98
N THR A 38 -13.46 0.73 -11.15
CA THR A 38 -13.55 -0.69 -11.47
C THR A 38 -12.41 -1.45 -10.77
N PRO A 39 -12.56 -2.77 -10.55
CA PRO A 39 -11.46 -3.60 -10.06
C PRO A 39 -10.18 -3.52 -10.93
N GLY A 40 -10.34 -3.40 -12.26
CA GLY A 40 -9.22 -3.27 -13.19
C GLY A 40 -8.45 -1.98 -13.01
N GLU A 41 -9.14 -0.84 -12.83
CA GLU A 41 -8.51 0.45 -12.58
C GLU A 41 -7.73 0.45 -11.27
N ARG A 42 -8.25 -0.17 -10.21
CA ARG A 42 -7.52 -0.31 -8.94
C ARG A 42 -6.25 -1.15 -9.08
N ILE A 43 -6.30 -2.26 -9.83
CA ILE A 43 -5.11 -3.06 -10.13
C ILE A 43 -4.09 -2.22 -10.91
N ALA A 44 -4.54 -1.47 -11.92
CA ALA A 44 -3.67 -0.63 -12.74
C ALA A 44 -2.99 0.48 -11.92
N MET A 45 -3.70 1.13 -11.00
CA MET A 45 -3.16 2.13 -10.07
C MET A 45 -2.03 1.55 -9.20
N MET A 46 -2.21 0.32 -8.71
CA MET A 46 -1.25 -0.34 -7.81
C MET A 46 -0.07 -1.00 -8.56
N TRP A 47 -0.22 -1.29 -9.86
CA TRP A 47 0.73 -2.10 -10.62
C TRP A 47 2.17 -1.57 -10.59
N GLY A 48 2.36 -0.26 -10.83
CA GLY A 48 3.69 0.34 -10.82
C GLY A 48 4.38 0.26 -9.44
N LEU A 49 3.60 0.34 -8.35
CA LEU A 49 4.11 0.18 -6.99
C LEU A 49 4.55 -1.26 -6.72
N ALA A 50 3.76 -2.24 -7.17
CA ALA A 50 4.12 -3.64 -7.07
C ALA A 50 5.43 -3.94 -7.84
N GLU A 51 5.57 -3.48 -9.07
CA GLU A 51 6.80 -3.67 -9.85
C GLU A 51 8.04 -3.05 -9.15
N ALA A 52 7.90 -1.83 -8.63
CA ALA A 52 8.96 -1.15 -7.90
C ALA A 52 9.36 -1.90 -6.62
N ALA A 53 8.37 -2.37 -5.85
CA ALA A 53 8.60 -3.12 -4.62
C ALA A 53 9.35 -4.44 -4.88
N TRP A 54 9.01 -5.17 -5.95
CA TRP A 54 9.70 -6.42 -6.30
C TRP A 54 11.15 -6.18 -6.72
N LYS A 55 11.40 -5.13 -7.52
CA LYS A 55 12.75 -4.69 -7.89
C LYS A 55 13.57 -4.34 -6.65
N LEU A 56 13.01 -3.55 -5.74
CA LEU A 56 13.68 -3.13 -4.51
C LEU A 56 13.98 -4.32 -3.57
N ALA A 57 13.03 -5.25 -3.45
CA ALA A 57 13.19 -6.45 -2.65
C ALA A 57 14.20 -7.46 -3.23
N ARG A 58 14.66 -7.25 -4.48
CA ARG A 58 15.51 -8.18 -5.24
C ARG A 58 14.95 -9.61 -5.29
N LYS A 59 13.62 -9.72 -5.30
CA LYS A 59 12.94 -11.01 -5.43
C LYS A 59 12.61 -11.27 -6.90
N PRO A 60 12.67 -12.54 -7.37
CA PRO A 60 12.22 -12.86 -8.71
C PRO A 60 10.73 -12.55 -8.87
N TRP A 61 10.32 -12.22 -10.08
CA TRP A 61 8.91 -12.05 -10.41
C TRP A 61 8.21 -13.42 -10.27
N PRO A 62 7.04 -13.51 -9.60
CA PRO A 62 6.32 -14.76 -9.44
C PRO A 62 5.94 -15.43 -10.78
N THR A 63 6.18 -16.74 -10.89
CA THR A 63 5.94 -17.50 -12.13
C THR A 63 4.78 -18.50 -12.03
N TYR A 64 4.03 -18.48 -10.93
CA TYR A 64 2.89 -19.37 -10.75
C TYR A 64 1.78 -19.06 -11.77
N ASP A 65 1.08 -20.10 -12.23
CA ASP A 65 -0.19 -19.92 -12.92
C ASP A 65 -1.33 -19.65 -11.92
N ARG A 66 -2.52 -19.32 -12.42
CA ARG A 66 -3.67 -18.95 -11.60
C ARG A 66 -4.11 -20.03 -10.59
N ARG A 67 -3.89 -21.32 -10.89
CA ARG A 67 -4.25 -22.44 -10.00
C ARG A 67 -3.24 -22.62 -8.87
N HIS A 68 -2.01 -22.15 -9.06
CA HIS A 68 -0.91 -22.30 -8.10
C HIS A 68 -0.56 -20.99 -7.39
N ILE A 69 -1.38 -19.94 -7.53
CA ILE A 69 -1.20 -18.69 -6.78
C ILE A 69 -1.25 -19.04 -5.28
N PRO A 70 -0.27 -18.59 -4.46
CA PRO A 70 -0.27 -18.78 -3.01
C PRO A 70 -1.25 -17.79 -2.35
N ALA A 71 -2.52 -17.88 -2.74
CA ALA A 71 -3.61 -17.08 -2.20
C ALA A 71 -4.86 -17.95 -2.08
N ARG A 72 -5.71 -17.64 -1.09
CA ARG A 72 -7.00 -18.29 -0.91
C ARG A 72 -8.07 -17.47 -1.64
N LEU A 73 -8.82 -18.12 -2.53
CA LEU A 73 -10.01 -17.51 -3.14
C LEU A 73 -11.16 -17.62 -2.14
N VAL A 74 -11.71 -16.47 -1.73
CA VAL A 74 -12.95 -16.39 -0.94
C VAL A 74 -14.08 -15.95 -1.87
N ARG A 75 -15.16 -16.70 -1.91
CA ARG A 75 -16.33 -16.38 -2.73
C ARG A 75 -17.34 -15.52 -1.97
N PRO A 76 -18.19 -14.75 -2.67
CA PRO A 76 -19.29 -14.04 -2.02
C PRO A 76 -20.17 -15.01 -1.21
N GLY A 77 -20.39 -14.69 0.08
CA GLY A 77 -21.15 -15.52 1.01
C GLY A 77 -20.33 -16.55 1.80
N GLU A 78 -19.05 -16.74 1.47
CA GLU A 78 -18.14 -17.53 2.31
C GLU A 78 -17.65 -16.67 3.49
N ALA A 79 -17.57 -17.29 4.68
CA ALA A 79 -16.99 -16.65 5.84
C ALA A 79 -15.49 -16.39 5.59
N ARG A 80 -15.05 -15.14 5.82
CA ARG A 80 -13.62 -14.84 5.79
C ARG A 80 -12.97 -15.59 6.97
N PRO A 81 -11.93 -16.40 6.74
CA PRO A 81 -11.21 -17.05 7.83
C PRO A 81 -10.66 -15.98 8.79
N HIS A 82 -10.67 -16.28 10.09
CA HIS A 82 -10.09 -15.39 11.09
C HIS A 82 -8.58 -15.35 10.88
N ASP A 83 -7.95 -14.18 10.99
CA ASP A 83 -6.50 -14.00 10.76
C ASP A 83 -5.61 -14.82 11.74
N ASP A 84 -6.23 -15.48 12.73
CA ASP A 84 -5.58 -16.34 13.73
C ASP A 84 -5.57 -17.84 13.37
N GLU A 85 -6.23 -18.26 12.27
CA GLU A 85 -6.16 -19.65 11.82
C GLU A 85 -5.00 -19.85 10.82
N PRO A 86 -4.11 -20.85 11.05
CA PRO A 86 -2.92 -21.10 10.25
C PRO A 86 -3.19 -21.62 8.83
#